data_AF-A0A2V5VSL3-F1
#
_entry.id   AF-A0A2V5VSL3-F1
#
_cell.length_a   1.000
_cell.length_b   1.000
_cell.length_c   1.000
_cell.angle_alpha   90.00
_cell.angle_beta   90.00
_cell.angle_gamma   90.00
#
_symmetry.space_group_name_H-M   'P 1'
#
loop_
_entity.id
_entity.type
_entity.pdbx_description
1 polymer ?
#
loop_
_entity_poly.entity_id
_entity_poly.type
_entity_poly.pdbx_seq_one_letter_code
_entity_poly.pdbx_strand_id
1 'polypeptide(L)'
;MSYAILQVDVAPTADQLKRAVKSLKTLTEADAVKMAVEARGILLKNLSREDSAALQRALQSEGVPTEMIEANQLPKLPDAKFVRRMELRPEALLVYDPVGRAVPLPWQQIALLSAGAVRHFDLSQTRREETVRSYDPIRGFHAKTVTDVRHKVEDDARLLLDIFLTGGAMRFQMEADTFPFKYCFDRPDLNLPQKLGLLIEMFARNAPHAIMNHGAIALREGAPGNAAYASKAALFDESTWLLWRMSRKDHDPGSLPSSSA
;
A
#
# COMPACT_ATOMS: atom_id res chain seq x y z
N MET A 1 -1.59 10.99 -23.93
CA MET A 1 -2.41 10.71 -22.73
C MET A 1 -2.12 9.29 -22.29
N SER A 2 -1.98 9.04 -20.99
CA SER A 2 -1.71 7.72 -20.44
C SER A 2 -2.98 7.05 -19.92
N TYR A 3 -3.00 5.72 -19.99
CA TYR A 3 -4.11 4.87 -19.57
C TYR A 3 -3.66 3.89 -18.48
N ALA A 4 -4.64 3.39 -17.73
CA ALA A 4 -4.48 2.36 -16.71
C ALA A 4 -5.43 1.19 -16.97
N ILE A 5 -4.98 -0.01 -16.62
CA ILE A 5 -5.80 -1.23 -16.64
C ILE A 5 -6.14 -1.60 -15.19
N LEU A 6 -7.44 -1.63 -14.91
CA LEU A 6 -8.01 -1.96 -13.62
C LEU A 6 -8.57 -3.37 -13.60
N GLN A 7 -8.43 -4.02 -12.46
CA GLN A 7 -9.14 -5.25 -12.12
C GLN A 7 -10.58 -4.89 -11.75
N VAL A 8 -11.55 -5.65 -12.25
CA VAL A 8 -12.97 -5.48 -11.87
C VAL A 8 -13.25 -6.25 -10.59
N ASP A 9 -13.02 -7.56 -10.60
CA ASP A 9 -13.34 -8.44 -9.46
C ASP A 9 -12.19 -9.38 -9.10
N VAL A 10 -11.79 -10.27 -10.02
CA VAL A 10 -10.83 -11.35 -9.74
C VAL A 10 -9.41 -10.98 -10.15
N ALA A 11 -8.44 -11.23 -9.27
CA ALA A 11 -7.04 -10.96 -9.55
C ALA A 11 -6.51 -11.99 -10.56
N PRO A 12 -5.82 -11.56 -11.63
CA PRO A 12 -5.27 -12.49 -12.60
C PRO A 12 -4.14 -13.32 -12.01
N THR A 13 -4.06 -14.59 -12.42
CA THR A 13 -2.92 -15.45 -12.07
C THR A 13 -1.65 -15.02 -12.82
N ALA A 14 -0.49 -15.41 -12.28
CA ALA A 14 0.79 -15.12 -12.93
C ALA A 14 0.87 -15.66 -14.36
N ASP A 15 0.29 -16.82 -14.64
CA ASP A 15 0.33 -17.41 -15.97
C ASP A 15 -0.61 -16.72 -16.96
N GLN A 16 -1.78 -16.26 -16.51
CA GLN A 16 -2.67 -15.40 -17.32
C GLN A 16 -1.96 -14.08 -17.66
N LEU A 17 -1.29 -13.46 -16.69
CA LEU A 17 -0.50 -12.24 -16.93
C LEU A 17 0.65 -12.49 -17.91
N LYS A 18 1.43 -13.56 -17.73
CA LYS A 18 2.53 -13.91 -18.65
C LYS A 18 2.06 -14.08 -20.09
N ARG A 19 0.89 -14.70 -20.31
CA ARG A 19 0.31 -14.84 -21.65
C ARG A 19 -0.17 -13.49 -22.19
N ALA A 20 -0.83 -12.68 -21.36
CA ALA A 20 -1.36 -11.39 -21.78
C ALA A 20 -0.26 -10.36 -22.12
N VAL A 21 0.82 -10.28 -21.32
CA VAL A 21 1.89 -9.29 -21.55
C VAL A 21 2.70 -9.55 -22.82
N LYS A 22 2.67 -10.78 -23.38
CA LYS A 22 3.31 -11.09 -24.67
C LYS A 22 2.77 -10.26 -25.83
N SER A 23 1.56 -9.70 -25.67
CA SER A 23 0.99 -8.76 -26.64
C SER A 23 1.71 -7.41 -26.67
N LEU A 24 2.52 -7.08 -25.65
CA LEU A 24 3.24 -5.82 -25.51
C LEU A 24 4.74 -6.02 -25.71
N LYS A 25 5.35 -5.21 -26.59
CA LYS A 25 6.80 -5.24 -26.83
C LYS A 25 7.61 -4.63 -25.68
N THR A 26 6.96 -3.86 -24.82
CA THR A 26 7.57 -3.09 -23.73
C THR A 26 7.65 -3.85 -22.42
N LEU A 27 7.00 -5.02 -22.31
CA LEU A 27 6.95 -5.81 -21.08
C LEU A 27 7.57 -7.18 -21.28
N THR A 28 8.15 -7.70 -20.21
CA THR A 28 8.77 -9.01 -20.13
C THR A 28 7.95 -9.99 -19.29
N GLU A 29 8.27 -11.29 -19.36
CA GLU A 29 7.64 -12.27 -18.47
C GLU A 29 7.95 -12.00 -16.98
N ALA A 30 9.10 -11.39 -16.68
CA ALA A 30 9.45 -10.98 -15.32
C ALA A 30 8.52 -9.87 -14.81
N ASP A 31 8.13 -8.94 -15.68
CA ASP A 31 7.14 -7.91 -15.35
C ASP A 31 5.78 -8.53 -15.04
N ALA A 32 5.35 -9.55 -15.80
CA ALA A 32 4.11 -10.27 -15.49
C ALA A 32 4.12 -10.96 -14.13
N VAL A 33 5.25 -11.57 -13.73
CA VAL A 33 5.38 -12.19 -12.40
C VAL A 33 5.28 -11.11 -11.32
N LYS A 34 5.97 -10.00 -11.49
CA LYS A 34 5.88 -8.87 -10.55
C LYS A 34 4.44 -8.33 -10.46
N MET A 35 3.80 -8.11 -11.61
CA MET A 35 2.40 -7.69 -11.69
C MET A 35 1.48 -8.66 -10.95
N ALA A 36 1.71 -9.98 -11.05
CA ALA A 36 0.88 -10.97 -10.35
C ALA A 36 0.96 -10.85 -8.83
N VAL A 37 2.15 -10.55 -8.31
CA VAL A 37 2.37 -10.35 -6.87
C VAL A 37 1.76 -9.02 -6.41
N GLU A 38 1.81 -7.98 -7.25
CA GLU A 38 1.32 -6.64 -6.95
C GLU A 38 -0.15 -6.41 -7.36
N ALA A 39 -0.80 -7.37 -8.03
CA ALA A 39 -2.13 -7.23 -8.62
C ALA A 39 -3.21 -7.07 -7.55
N ARG A 40 -3.42 -5.81 -7.13
CA ARG A 40 -4.46 -5.40 -6.20
C ARG A 40 -5.14 -4.14 -6.74
N GLY A 41 -6.18 -4.35 -7.55
CA GLY A 41 -7.00 -3.27 -8.08
C GLY A 41 -6.47 -2.62 -9.36
N ILE A 42 -5.24 -2.09 -9.35
CA ILE A 42 -4.60 -1.54 -10.56
C ILE A 42 -3.53 -2.52 -11.05
N LEU A 43 -3.70 -3.03 -12.27
CA LEU A 43 -2.78 -4.01 -12.85
C LEU A 43 -1.57 -3.34 -13.50
N LEU A 44 -1.82 -2.27 -14.26
CA LEU A 44 -0.75 -1.53 -14.93
C LEU A 44 -1.17 -0.08 -15.20
N LYS A 45 -0.20 0.84 -15.17
CA LYS A 45 -0.39 2.28 -15.36
C LYS A 45 0.59 2.84 -16.39
N ASN A 46 0.32 4.07 -16.82
CA ASN A 46 1.19 4.85 -17.70
C ASN A 46 1.39 4.24 -19.09
N LEU A 47 0.40 3.49 -19.57
CA LEU A 47 0.41 2.89 -20.89
C LEU A 47 -0.10 3.86 -21.95
N SER A 48 0.35 3.67 -23.19
CA SER A 48 -0.29 4.29 -24.34
C SER A 48 -1.70 3.71 -24.54
N ARG A 49 -2.57 4.43 -25.27
CA ARG A 49 -3.92 3.92 -25.59
C ARG A 49 -3.87 2.60 -26.35
N GLU A 50 -2.93 2.48 -27.28
CA GLU A 50 -2.74 1.29 -28.11
C GLU A 50 -2.32 0.08 -27.25
N ASP A 51 -1.31 0.27 -26.40
CA ASP A 51 -0.83 -0.76 -25.49
C ASP A 51 -1.91 -1.17 -24.48
N SER A 52 -2.64 -0.22 -23.90
CA SER A 52 -3.76 -0.51 -23.00
C SER A 52 -4.85 -1.31 -23.69
N ALA A 53 -5.24 -0.94 -24.91
CA ALA A 53 -6.28 -1.66 -25.66
C ALA A 53 -5.81 -3.06 -26.10
N ALA A 54 -4.52 -3.24 -26.40
CA ALA A 54 -3.95 -4.55 -26.69
C ALA A 54 -3.95 -5.44 -25.44
N LEU A 55 -3.47 -4.92 -24.31
CA LEU A 55 -3.40 -5.65 -23.05
C LEU A 55 -4.79 -6.01 -22.52
N GLN A 56 -5.75 -5.08 -22.58
CA GLN A 56 -7.13 -5.34 -22.15
C GLN A 56 -7.75 -6.50 -22.93
N ARG A 57 -7.60 -6.50 -24.27
CA ARG A 57 -8.09 -7.60 -25.13
C ARG A 57 -7.40 -8.92 -24.81
N ALA A 58 -6.09 -8.91 -24.57
CA ALA A 58 -5.35 -10.10 -24.20
C ALA A 58 -5.82 -10.67 -22.85
N LEU A 59 -6.01 -9.81 -21.84
CA LEU A 59 -6.55 -10.22 -20.54
C LEU A 59 -7.98 -10.76 -20.64
N GLN A 60 -8.83 -10.14 -21.46
CA GLN A 60 -10.18 -10.63 -21.71
C GLN A 60 -10.19 -12.01 -22.39
N SER A 61 -9.28 -12.26 -23.33
CA SER A 61 -9.13 -13.59 -23.96
C SER A 61 -8.69 -14.69 -22.98
N GLU A 62 -8.06 -14.30 -21.88
CA GLU A 62 -7.66 -15.16 -20.76
C GLU A 62 -8.74 -15.27 -19.68
N GLY A 63 -9.93 -14.70 -19.91
CA GLY A 63 -11.05 -14.71 -18.97
C GLY A 63 -10.89 -13.76 -17.79
N VAL A 64 -9.99 -12.76 -17.89
CA VAL A 64 -9.75 -11.77 -16.82
C VAL A 64 -10.54 -10.49 -17.12
N PRO A 65 -11.63 -10.20 -16.39
CA PRO A 65 -12.39 -8.97 -16.59
C PRO A 65 -11.57 -7.77 -16.12
N THR A 66 -11.36 -6.84 -17.06
CA THR A 66 -10.57 -5.63 -16.84
C THR A 66 -11.21 -4.40 -17.45
N GLU A 67 -10.95 -3.26 -16.83
CA GLU A 67 -11.42 -1.96 -17.30
C GLU A 67 -10.23 -1.07 -17.68
N MET A 68 -10.30 -0.47 -18.85
CA MET A 68 -9.33 0.52 -19.32
C MET A 68 -9.88 1.91 -19.07
N ILE A 69 -9.13 2.73 -18.33
CA ILE A 69 -9.50 4.12 -18.04
C ILE A 69 -8.33 5.08 -18.31
N GLU A 70 -8.64 6.35 -18.49
CA GLU A 70 -7.60 7.38 -18.54
C GLU A 70 -6.95 7.57 -17.17
N ALA A 71 -5.63 7.71 -17.12
CA ALA A 71 -4.91 7.81 -15.85
C ALA A 71 -5.29 9.06 -15.04
N ASN A 72 -5.80 10.11 -15.68
CA ASN A 72 -6.32 11.32 -15.03
C ASN A 72 -7.68 11.13 -14.32
N GLN A 73 -8.39 10.03 -14.63
CA GLN A 73 -9.67 9.68 -13.99
C GLN A 73 -9.45 8.91 -12.67
N LEU A 74 -8.23 8.43 -12.43
CA LEU A 74 -7.88 7.85 -11.13
C LEU A 74 -7.80 8.95 -10.08
N PRO A 75 -8.36 8.73 -8.88
CA PRO A 75 -8.25 9.69 -7.79
C PRO A 75 -6.78 9.83 -7.39
N LYS A 76 -6.32 11.08 -7.26
CA LYS A 76 -5.00 11.33 -6.68
C LYS A 76 -5.11 11.17 -5.17
N LEU A 77 -4.27 10.32 -4.58
CA LEU A 77 -4.21 10.21 -3.12
C LEU A 77 -3.69 11.53 -2.55
N PRO A 78 -4.33 12.09 -1.50
CA PRO A 78 -3.81 13.26 -0.81
C PRO A 78 -2.46 12.99 -0.17
N ASP A 79 -1.72 14.07 0.09
CA ASP A 79 -0.52 13.99 0.90
C ASP A 79 -0.84 13.46 2.29
N ALA A 80 0.03 12.56 2.77
CA ALA A 80 -0.14 11.90 4.06
C ALA A 80 0.18 12.86 5.21
N LYS A 81 -0.77 13.03 6.13
CA LYS A 81 -0.52 13.64 7.45
C LYS A 81 -0.13 12.55 8.43
N PHE A 82 1.13 12.54 8.84
CA PHE A 82 1.64 11.53 9.77
C PHE A 82 1.04 11.70 11.17
N VAL A 83 0.44 10.62 11.68
CA VAL A 83 -0.22 10.61 12.99
C VAL A 83 0.70 9.98 14.02
N ARG A 84 1.02 10.76 15.06
CA ARG A 84 1.81 10.30 16.22
C ARG A 84 0.96 10.03 17.46
N ARG A 85 -0.29 10.49 17.46
CA ARG A 85 -1.24 10.28 18.55
C ARG A 85 -2.66 10.33 17.99
N MET A 86 -3.48 9.38 18.42
CA MET A 86 -4.92 9.40 18.21
C MET A 86 -5.64 8.86 19.44
N GLU A 87 -6.88 9.29 19.63
CA GLU A 87 -7.77 8.82 20.69
C GLU A 87 -9.12 8.47 20.08
N LEU A 88 -9.67 7.32 20.48
CA LEU A 88 -10.98 6.88 20.03
C LEU A 88 -12.03 7.41 21.01
N ARG A 89 -12.95 8.24 20.54
CA ARG A 89 -14.11 8.71 21.29
C ARG A 89 -15.39 8.16 20.66
N PRO A 90 -16.48 8.00 21.43
CA PRO A 90 -17.76 7.55 20.87
C PRO A 90 -18.23 8.38 19.66
N GLU A 91 -18.00 9.69 19.71
CA GLU A 91 -18.45 10.64 18.68
C GLU A 91 -17.50 10.78 17.48
N ALA A 92 -16.19 10.62 17.68
CA ALA A 92 -15.18 10.87 16.65
C ALA A 92 -13.84 10.19 16.97
N LEU A 93 -13.01 10.02 15.94
CA LEU A 93 -11.58 9.80 16.08
C LEU A 93 -10.88 11.14 16.29
N LEU A 94 -10.18 11.33 17.41
CA LEU A 94 -9.33 12.50 17.58
C LEU A 94 -7.93 12.19 17.08
N VAL A 95 -7.46 12.96 16.08
CA VAL A 95 -6.07 12.89 15.60
C VAL A 95 -5.34 14.14 16.06
N TYR A 96 -4.12 13.98 16.56
CA TYR A 96 -3.30 15.12 16.99
C TYR A 96 -2.29 15.47 15.91
N ASP A 97 -2.27 16.75 15.54
CA ASP A 97 -1.28 17.28 14.60
C ASP A 97 0.12 17.40 15.24
N PRO A 98 1.17 17.75 14.48
CA PRO A 98 2.53 17.89 15.02
C PRO A 98 2.68 18.95 16.12
N VAL A 99 1.76 19.91 16.22
CA VAL A 99 1.77 20.94 17.29
C VAL A 99 0.86 20.56 18.47
N GLY A 100 0.29 19.35 18.46
CA GLY A 100 -0.51 18.79 19.54
C GLY A 100 -1.96 19.25 19.57
N ARG A 101 -2.48 19.88 18.51
CA ARG A 101 -3.89 20.25 18.41
C ARG A 101 -4.72 19.03 18.04
N ALA A 102 -5.83 18.84 18.75
CA ALA A 102 -6.80 17.80 18.43
C ALA A 102 -7.64 18.19 17.20
N VAL A 103 -7.65 17.33 16.20
CA VAL A 103 -8.47 17.43 15.00
C VAL A 103 -9.52 16.32 15.09
N PRO A 104 -10.79 16.64 15.37
CA PRO A 104 -11.85 15.64 15.40
C PRO A 104 -12.18 15.17 13.98
N LEU A 105 -12.18 13.87 13.79
CA LEU A 105 -12.60 13.19 12.57
C LEU A 105 -13.90 12.42 12.90
N PRO A 106 -15.07 12.95 12.54
CA PRO A 106 -16.33 12.24 12.71
C PRO A 106 -16.25 10.87 12.05
N TRP A 107 -16.74 9.83 12.74
CA TRP A 107 -16.66 8.47 12.23
C TRP A 107 -17.30 8.34 10.84
N GLN A 108 -18.39 9.08 10.59
CA GLN A 108 -19.12 9.14 9.31
C GLN A 108 -18.31 9.70 8.14
N GLN A 109 -17.18 10.35 8.42
CA GLN A 109 -16.29 10.90 7.39
C GLN A 109 -15.16 9.96 7.03
N ILE A 110 -14.97 8.84 7.75
CA ILE A 110 -13.91 7.88 7.44
C ILE A 110 -14.42 6.97 6.32
N ALA A 111 -13.85 7.13 5.12
CA ALA A 111 -14.31 6.42 3.93
C ALA A 111 -13.55 5.12 3.69
N LEU A 112 -12.24 5.12 3.92
CA LEU A 112 -11.38 3.97 3.66
C LEU A 112 -10.31 3.82 4.75
N LEU A 113 -10.15 2.60 5.23
CA LEU A 113 -9.05 2.15 6.06
C LEU A 113 -8.16 1.24 5.21
N SER A 114 -6.93 1.68 4.96
CA SER A 114 -5.97 0.93 4.15
C SER A 114 -4.77 0.56 4.99
N ALA A 115 -4.56 -0.73 5.24
CA ALA A 115 -3.43 -1.20 6.04
C ALA A 115 -2.68 -2.34 5.36
N GLY A 116 -1.44 -2.57 5.79
CA GLY A 116 -0.62 -3.66 5.25
C GLY A 116 0.81 -3.67 5.78
N ALA A 117 1.44 -4.84 5.68
CA ALA A 117 2.88 -5.02 5.87
C ALA A 117 3.58 -4.76 4.53
N VAL A 118 4.22 -3.60 4.41
CA VAL A 118 4.88 -3.15 3.19
C VAL A 118 6.36 -3.46 3.28
N ARG A 119 6.92 -4.18 2.31
CA ARG A 119 8.37 -4.39 2.23
C ARG A 119 9.10 -3.05 2.07
N HIS A 120 10.09 -2.83 2.92
CA HIS A 120 10.96 -1.68 2.88
C HIS A 120 12.40 -2.17 2.66
N PHE A 121 13.08 -1.59 1.67
CA PHE A 121 14.49 -1.86 1.42
C PHE A 121 15.31 -0.71 2.01
N ASP A 122 15.82 -0.90 3.23
CA ASP A 122 16.79 0.03 3.80
C ASP A 122 18.18 -0.32 3.23
N LEU A 123 18.73 0.60 2.43
CA LEU A 123 20.04 0.46 1.81
C LEU A 123 21.10 1.02 2.76
N SER A 124 21.53 0.21 3.72
CA SER A 124 22.56 0.63 4.68
C SER A 124 23.97 0.44 4.07
N GLN A 125 24.75 1.52 4.02
CA GLN A 125 26.13 1.50 3.54
C GLN A 125 27.08 1.57 4.75
N THR A 126 27.76 0.47 5.04
CA THR A 126 28.79 0.43 6.08
C THR A 126 30.16 0.59 5.42
N ARG A 127 30.79 1.76 5.63
CA ARG A 127 32.18 2.02 5.21
C ARG A 127 33.13 1.59 6.33
N ARG A 128 33.94 0.56 6.09
CA ARG A 128 35.02 0.14 6.98
C ARG A 128 36.35 0.54 6.38
N GLU A 129 37.07 1.44 7.03
CA GLU A 129 38.43 1.79 6.66
C GLU A 129 39.40 0.91 7.44
N GLU A 130 40.19 0.11 6.74
CA GLU A 130 41.22 -0.73 7.34
C GLU A 130 42.59 -0.34 6.78
N THR A 131 43.50 0.05 7.68
CA THR A 131 44.87 0.40 7.31
C THR A 131 45.69 -0.88 7.24
N VAL A 132 45.84 -1.43 6.03
CA VAL A 132 46.66 -2.61 5.80
C VAL A 132 48.11 -2.15 5.62
N ARG A 133 49.00 -2.61 6.51
CA ARG A 133 50.46 -2.43 6.34
C ARG A 133 50.97 -3.52 5.42
N SER A 134 51.49 -3.13 4.27
CA SER A 134 52.12 -4.04 3.30
C SER A 134 53.63 -3.76 3.27
N TYR A 135 54.42 -4.81 3.09
CA TYR A 135 55.87 -4.74 3.01
C TYR A 135 56.31 -4.98 1.57
N ASP A 136 57.06 -4.03 1.02
CA ASP A 136 57.72 -4.13 -0.28
C ASP A 136 59.24 -4.26 -0.04
N PRO A 137 59.93 -5.30 -0.55
CA PRO A 137 61.37 -5.51 -0.33
C PRO A 137 62.27 -4.37 -0.84
N ILE A 138 61.79 -3.55 -1.78
CA ILE A 138 62.56 -2.44 -2.37
C ILE A 138 62.22 -1.11 -1.68
N ARG A 139 60.97 -0.92 -1.23
CA ARG A 139 60.46 0.37 -0.70
C ARG A 139 60.15 0.38 0.79
N GLY A 140 60.26 -0.75 1.48
CA GLY A 140 59.98 -0.88 2.91
C GLY A 140 58.48 -0.96 3.24
N PHE A 141 58.14 -0.72 4.51
CA PHE A 141 56.75 -0.74 4.98
C PHE A 141 55.97 0.46 4.46
N HIS A 142 54.81 0.20 3.85
CA HIS A 142 53.85 1.23 3.49
C HIS A 142 52.46 0.88 4.02
N ALA A 143 51.77 1.88 4.55
CA ALA A 143 50.39 1.77 5.00
C ALA A 143 49.46 2.13 3.84
N LYS A 144 48.58 1.21 3.44
CA LYS A 144 47.53 1.47 2.47
C LYS A 144 46.19 1.43 3.19
N THR A 145 45.46 2.54 3.20
CA THR A 145 44.08 2.57 3.66
C THR A 145 43.23 1.86 2.62
N VAL A 146 42.70 0.69 2.96
CA VAL A 146 41.72 -0.04 2.15
C VAL A 146 40.35 0.34 2.69
N THR A 147 39.53 0.94 1.83
CA THR A 147 38.13 1.23 2.14
C THR A 147 37.29 0.05 1.65
N ASP A 148 36.75 -0.75 2.57
CA ASP A 148 35.74 -1.76 2.27
C ASP A 148 34.35 -1.11 2.45
N VAL A 149 33.57 -1.08 1.38
CA VAL A 149 32.19 -0.57 1.39
C VAL A 149 31.26 -1.77 1.30
N ARG A 150 30.57 -2.09 2.40
CA ARG A 150 29.58 -3.15 2.42
C ARG A 150 28.18 -2.55 2.38
N HIS A 151 27.42 -2.94 1.37
CA HIS A 151 25.98 -2.66 1.30
C HIS A 151 25.24 -3.80 1.99
N LYS A 152 24.51 -3.52 3.08
CA LYS A 152 23.59 -4.48 3.70
C LYS A 152 22.17 -4.01 3.37
N VAL A 153 21.47 -4.84 2.61
CA VAL A 153 20.03 -4.69 2.35
C VAL A 153 19.32 -5.48 3.45
N GLU A 154 18.63 -4.79 4.35
CA GLU A 154 17.70 -5.41 5.29
C GLU A 154 16.29 -5.40 4.67
N ASP A 155 15.67 -6.58 4.58
CA ASP A 155 14.28 -6.75 4.11
C ASP A 155 13.37 -6.67 5.33
N ASP A 156 13.04 -5.45 5.74
CA ASP A 156 12.15 -5.19 6.87
C ASP A 156 10.78 -4.76 6.36
N ALA A 157 9.75 -5.52 6.71
CA ALA A 157 8.37 -5.17 6.42
C ALA A 157 7.84 -4.18 7.46
N ARG A 158 7.36 -3.03 7.01
CA ARG A 158 6.73 -2.00 7.87
C ARG A 158 5.23 -2.12 7.84
N LEU A 159 4.60 -2.18 9.01
CA LEU A 159 3.15 -2.17 9.16
C LEU A 159 2.64 -0.73 9.07
N LEU A 160 1.85 -0.46 8.04
CA LEU A 160 1.27 0.85 7.77
C LEU A 160 -0.25 0.82 7.91
N LEU A 161 -0.81 1.97 8.29
CA LEU A 161 -2.24 2.26 8.25
C LEU A 161 -2.46 3.66 7.69
N ASP A 162 -3.23 3.75 6.63
CA ASP A 162 -3.76 4.97 6.04
C ASP A 162 -5.26 5.07 6.32
N ILE A 163 -5.70 6.24 6.77
CA ILE A 163 -7.10 6.61 6.99
C ILE A 163 -7.45 7.70 5.98
N PHE A 164 -8.40 7.41 5.10
CA PHE A 164 -8.88 8.34 4.10
C PHE A 164 -10.27 8.86 4.48
N LEU A 165 -10.45 10.17 4.35
CA LEU A 165 -11.77 10.77 4.53
C LEU A 165 -12.60 10.75 3.24
N THR A 166 -13.92 10.87 3.39
CA THR A 166 -14.89 10.96 2.29
C THR A 166 -14.48 11.98 1.24
N GLY A 167 -14.67 11.61 -0.03
CA GLY A 167 -14.22 12.40 -1.18
C GLY A 167 -12.70 12.43 -1.37
N GLY A 168 -11.94 11.66 -0.60
CA GLY A 168 -10.48 11.70 -0.62
C GLY A 168 -9.95 13.07 -0.18
N ALA A 169 -10.64 13.79 0.70
CA ALA A 169 -10.27 15.15 1.09
C ALA A 169 -8.99 15.21 1.92
N MET A 170 -8.76 14.20 2.76
CA MET A 170 -7.59 14.10 3.62
C MET A 170 -7.15 12.65 3.77
N ARG A 171 -5.85 12.48 4.02
CA ARG A 171 -5.21 11.22 4.29
C ARG A 171 -4.34 11.34 5.54
N PHE A 172 -4.55 10.43 6.48
CA PHE A 172 -3.73 10.31 7.68
C PHE A 172 -2.97 8.99 7.64
N GLN A 173 -1.66 9.02 7.86
CA GLN A 173 -0.82 7.82 7.85
C GLN A 173 -0.24 7.55 9.24
N MET A 174 -0.24 6.29 9.65
CA MET A 174 0.43 5.76 10.82
C MET A 174 1.41 4.67 10.40
N GLU A 175 2.60 4.66 11.01
CA GLU A 175 3.51 3.51 10.99
C GLU A 175 3.45 2.84 12.37
N ALA A 176 3.11 1.55 12.42
CA ALA A 176 2.79 0.90 13.69
C ALA A 176 3.99 0.86 14.65
N ASP A 177 5.19 0.67 14.12
CA ASP A 177 6.47 0.56 14.85
C ASP A 177 6.77 1.78 15.73
N THR A 178 6.42 2.96 15.25
CA THR A 178 6.66 4.25 15.89
C THR A 178 5.38 4.85 16.49
N PHE A 179 4.26 4.13 16.42
CA PHE A 179 2.98 4.58 16.93
C PHE A 179 2.74 4.12 18.39
N PRO A 180 2.53 5.05 19.34
CA PRO A 180 2.25 4.72 20.73
C PRO A 180 0.78 4.29 20.93
N PHE A 181 0.50 2.99 20.79
CA PHE A 181 -0.85 2.40 20.93
C PHE A 181 -1.54 2.67 22.27
N LYS A 182 -0.79 2.97 23.34
CA LYS A 182 -1.33 3.30 24.67
C LYS A 182 -2.34 4.45 24.69
N TYR A 183 -2.31 5.34 23.68
CA TYR A 183 -3.32 6.41 23.56
C TYR A 183 -4.68 5.90 23.06
N CYS A 184 -4.72 4.73 22.42
CA CYS A 184 -5.93 4.08 21.94
C CYS A 184 -6.42 3.01 22.92
N PHE A 185 -5.49 2.19 23.43
CA PHE A 185 -5.76 1.10 24.37
C PHE A 185 -4.45 0.63 25.02
N ASP A 186 -4.54 0.04 26.21
CA ASP A 186 -3.40 -0.52 26.92
C ASP A 186 -3.41 -2.05 26.85
N ARG A 187 -2.60 -2.60 25.94
CA ARG A 187 -2.45 -4.04 25.70
C ARG A 187 -0.97 -4.37 25.44
N PRO A 188 -0.12 -4.34 26.47
CA PRO A 188 1.31 -4.59 26.31
C PRO A 188 1.62 -6.02 25.88
N ASP A 189 0.70 -6.95 26.17
CA ASP A 189 0.75 -8.38 25.83
C ASP A 189 0.70 -8.66 24.32
N LEU A 190 0.14 -7.75 23.52
CA LEU A 190 -0.03 -7.93 22.09
C LEU A 190 1.24 -7.55 21.30
N ASN A 191 1.57 -8.36 20.29
CA ASN A 191 2.60 -8.02 19.31
C ASN A 191 2.10 -6.93 18.33
N LEU A 192 3.00 -6.41 17.50
CA LEU A 192 2.70 -5.26 16.64
C LEU A 192 1.56 -5.51 15.62
N PRO A 193 1.56 -6.62 14.85
CA PRO A 193 0.40 -6.96 14.00
C PRO A 193 -0.91 -7.08 14.77
N GLN A 194 -0.89 -7.70 15.96
CA GLN A 194 -2.09 -7.86 16.80
C GLN A 194 -2.62 -6.51 17.32
N LYS A 195 -1.72 -5.59 17.72
CA LYS A 195 -2.09 -4.23 18.11
C LYS A 195 -2.73 -3.48 16.95
N LEU A 196 -2.15 -3.56 15.76
CA LEU A 196 -2.72 -2.93 14.58
C LEU A 196 -4.08 -3.54 14.20
N GLY A 197 -4.20 -4.87 14.23
CA GLY A 197 -5.47 -5.57 13.99
C GLY A 197 -6.56 -5.16 14.97
N LEU A 198 -6.23 -5.03 16.26
CA LEU A 198 -7.17 -4.55 17.29
C LEU A 198 -7.61 -3.10 17.04
N LEU A 199 -6.69 -2.22 16.64
CA LEU A 199 -7.02 -0.85 16.28
C LEU A 199 -7.99 -0.79 15.08
N ILE A 200 -7.72 -1.58 14.03
CA ILE A 200 -8.58 -1.68 12.85
C ILE A 200 -9.96 -2.22 13.23
N GLU A 201 -10.05 -3.22 14.10
CA GLU A 201 -11.33 -3.72 14.63
C GLU A 201 -12.11 -2.63 15.37
N MET A 202 -11.44 -1.81 16.19
CA MET A 202 -12.08 -0.69 16.85
C MET A 202 -12.59 0.35 15.84
N PHE A 203 -11.83 0.62 14.76
CA PHE A 203 -12.31 1.50 13.69
C PHE A 203 -13.51 0.92 12.94
N ALA A 204 -13.48 -0.36 12.60
CA ALA A 204 -14.60 -1.02 11.90
C ALA A 204 -15.90 -0.98 12.72
N ARG A 205 -15.80 -1.06 14.07
CA ARG A 205 -16.97 -0.94 14.96
C ARG A 205 -17.55 0.47 14.98
N ASN A 206 -16.73 1.51 14.95
CA ASN A 206 -17.19 2.90 15.05
C ASN A 206 -17.54 3.50 13.66
N ALA A 207 -16.88 3.06 12.60
CA ALA A 207 -17.13 3.46 11.21
C ALA A 207 -17.45 2.24 10.32
N PRO A 208 -18.60 1.57 10.52
CA PRO A 208 -18.96 0.35 9.79
C PRO A 208 -19.19 0.54 8.28
N HIS A 209 -19.32 1.79 7.83
CA HIS A 209 -19.43 2.16 6.41
C HIS A 209 -18.06 2.33 5.74
N ALA A 210 -16.98 2.48 6.52
CA ALA A 210 -15.64 2.59 5.97
C ALA A 210 -15.25 1.27 5.29
N ILE A 211 -14.85 1.35 4.03
CA ILE A 211 -14.33 0.18 3.34
C ILE A 211 -12.91 -0.12 3.83
N MET A 212 -12.49 -1.37 3.70
CA MET A 212 -11.16 -1.83 4.06
C MET A 212 -10.48 -2.47 2.85
N ASN A 213 -9.19 -2.22 2.70
CA ASN A 213 -8.38 -2.98 1.76
C ASN A 213 -8.12 -4.41 2.28
N HIS A 214 -7.58 -5.28 1.43
CA HIS A 214 -7.36 -6.68 1.81
C HIS A 214 -6.43 -6.81 3.03
N GLY A 215 -5.40 -5.97 3.11
CA GLY A 215 -4.45 -6.01 4.21
C GLY A 215 -5.06 -5.60 5.55
N ALA A 216 -5.95 -4.60 5.58
CA ALA A 216 -6.70 -4.23 6.78
C ALA A 216 -7.65 -5.35 7.23
N ILE A 217 -8.36 -5.98 6.29
CA ILE A 217 -9.20 -7.15 6.57
C ILE A 217 -8.37 -8.29 7.18
N ALA A 218 -7.25 -8.64 6.54
CA ALA A 218 -6.36 -9.69 7.00
C ALA A 218 -5.79 -9.43 8.41
N LEU A 219 -5.38 -8.19 8.71
CA LEU A 219 -4.90 -7.81 10.04
C LEU A 219 -6.00 -7.91 11.09
N ARG A 220 -7.21 -7.42 10.77
CA ARG A 220 -8.39 -7.51 11.66
C ARG A 220 -8.74 -8.96 11.99
N GLU A 221 -8.65 -9.85 11.01
CA GLU A 221 -8.94 -11.28 11.14
C GLU A 221 -7.80 -12.09 11.77
N GLY A 222 -6.70 -11.44 12.15
CA GLY A 222 -5.56 -12.11 12.78
C GLY A 222 -4.71 -12.94 11.81
N ALA A 223 -4.77 -12.64 10.52
CA ALA A 223 -4.01 -13.29 9.45
C ALA A 223 -2.92 -12.37 8.87
N PRO A 224 -1.91 -11.93 9.67
CA PRO A 224 -0.95 -10.91 9.24
C PRO A 224 -0.08 -11.34 8.05
N GLY A 225 0.11 -12.65 7.82
CA GLY A 225 0.81 -13.15 6.62
C GLY A 225 0.10 -12.81 5.30
N ASN A 226 -1.22 -12.61 5.36
CA ASN A 226 -2.04 -12.22 4.20
C ASN A 226 -2.13 -10.69 4.03
N ALA A 227 -1.52 -9.92 4.91
CA ALA A 227 -1.51 -8.45 4.84
C ALA A 227 -0.27 -7.89 4.12
N ALA A 228 0.53 -8.75 3.49
CA ALA A 228 1.80 -8.37 2.88
C ALA A 228 1.62 -7.69 1.51
N TYR A 229 2.38 -6.62 1.29
CA TYR A 229 2.51 -5.93 0.02
C TYR A 229 3.98 -5.92 -0.41
N ALA A 230 4.22 -6.17 -1.69
CA ALA A 230 5.57 -6.15 -2.25
C ALA A 230 6.21 -4.74 -2.22
N SER A 231 5.39 -3.69 -2.20
CA SER A 231 5.86 -2.30 -2.17
C SER A 231 4.79 -1.36 -1.62
N LYS A 232 5.21 -0.15 -1.23
CA LYS A 232 4.30 0.93 -0.81
C LYS A 232 3.39 1.37 -1.96
N ALA A 233 3.88 1.28 -3.20
CA ALA A 233 3.09 1.56 -4.39
C ALA A 233 1.93 0.57 -4.54
N ALA A 234 2.13 -0.73 -4.31
CA ALA A 234 1.05 -1.72 -4.39
C ALA A 234 -0.09 -1.43 -3.38
N LEU A 235 0.25 -1.03 -2.15
CA LEU A 235 -0.75 -0.61 -1.14
C LEU A 235 -1.54 0.62 -1.62
N PHE A 236 -0.86 1.58 -2.25
CA PHE A 236 -1.47 2.81 -2.74
C PHE A 236 -2.35 2.57 -3.97
N ASP A 237 -1.96 1.62 -4.81
CA ASP A 237 -2.72 1.24 -6.00
C ASP A 237 -4.06 0.62 -5.61
N GLU A 238 -4.06 -0.27 -4.63
CA GLU A 238 -5.31 -0.81 -4.08
C GLU A 238 -6.17 0.30 -3.45
N SER A 239 -5.56 1.20 -2.67
CA SER A 239 -6.27 2.33 -2.06
C SER A 239 -6.91 3.24 -3.11
N THR A 240 -6.17 3.52 -4.19
CA THR A 240 -6.64 4.33 -5.33
C THR A 240 -7.79 3.65 -6.05
N TRP A 241 -7.67 2.34 -6.30
CA TRP A 241 -8.72 1.55 -6.92
C TRP A 241 -9.98 1.49 -6.08
N LEU A 242 -9.86 1.31 -4.77
CA LEU A 242 -10.98 1.30 -3.84
C LEU A 242 -11.72 2.65 -3.82
N LEU A 243 -10.98 3.77 -3.73
CA LEU A 243 -11.58 5.11 -3.80
C LEU A 243 -12.25 5.38 -5.15
N TRP A 244 -11.68 4.91 -6.26
CA TRP A 244 -12.30 4.99 -7.58
C TRP A 244 -13.60 4.15 -7.66
N ARG A 245 -13.62 2.95 -7.07
CA ARG A 245 -14.86 2.15 -7.01
C ARG A 245 -15.94 2.83 -6.19
N MET A 246 -15.58 3.50 -5.09
CA MET A 246 -16.53 4.26 -4.28
C MET A 246 -17.15 5.42 -5.06
N SER A 247 -16.33 6.23 -5.74
CA SER A 247 -16.83 7.38 -6.49
C SER A 247 -17.84 6.98 -7.57
N ARG A 248 -17.74 5.77 -8.13
CA ARG A 248 -18.71 5.23 -9.09
C ARG A 248 -20.02 4.78 -8.46
N LYS A 249 -19.97 4.12 -7.29
CA LYS A 249 -21.20 3.71 -6.58
C LYS A 249 -22.03 4.91 -6.18
N ASP A 250 -21.39 6.01 -5.79
CA ASP A 250 -22.08 7.26 -5.45
C ASP A 250 -22.69 7.97 -6.67
N HIS A 251 -22.22 7.66 -7.89
CA HIS A 251 -22.72 8.20 -9.16
C HIS A 251 -23.73 7.30 -9.89
N ASP A 252 -24.15 6.17 -9.29
CA ASP A 252 -25.18 5.30 -9.84
C ASP A 252 -26.50 5.48 -9.06
N PRO A 253 -27.33 6.49 -9.39
CA PRO A 253 -28.61 6.75 -8.71
C PRO A 253 -29.68 5.67 -8.97
N GLY A 254 -29.34 4.57 -9.67
CA GLY A 254 -30.29 3.53 -10.09
C GLY A 254 -30.47 2.36 -9.12
N SER A 255 -29.70 2.25 -8.04
CA SER A 255 -29.91 1.17 -7.05
C SER A 255 -30.97 1.56 -6.00
N LEU A 256 -32.24 1.57 -6.42
CA LEU A 256 -33.37 1.59 -5.49
C LEU A 256 -33.23 0.42 -4.51
N PRO A 257 -33.47 0.60 -3.20
CA PRO A 257 -33.54 -0.52 -2.28
C PRO A 257 -34.73 -1.39 -2.69
N SER A 258 -34.48 -2.68 -2.91
CA SER A 258 -35.52 -3.69 -2.95
C SER A 258 -36.23 -3.71 -1.60
N SER A 259 -37.30 -2.93 -1.51
CA SER A 259 -38.36 -3.07 -0.51
C SER A 259 -38.78 -4.54 -0.53
N SER A 260 -38.45 -5.24 0.55
CA SER A 260 -39.01 -6.55 0.84
C SER A 260 -40.34 -6.30 1.54
N ALA A 261 -41.39 -6.87 0.96
CA ALA A 261 -42.70 -7.05 1.58
C ALA A 261 -42.64 -8.07 2.74
#